data_AF-A0A497IJD3-F1
#
_entry.id   AF-A0A497IJD3-F1
#
_cell.length_a   1.000
_cell.length_b   1.000
_cell.length_c   1.000
_cell.angle_alpha   90.00
_cell.angle_beta   90.00
_cell.angle_gamma   90.00
#
_symmetry.space_group_name_H-M   'P 1'
#
loop_
_entity.id
_entity.type
_entity.pdbx_description
1 polymer ?
#
loop_
_entity_poly.entity_id
_entity_poly.type
_entity_poly.pdbx_seq_one_letter_code
_entity_poly.pdbx_strand_id
1 'polypeptide(L)'
;MFYVVLFGFALSGALMKLTDDIEDRELLLPKKIAYLTGIAYGATIGLLMVFDENAAYLFSGIIIGCLVTNKIDAESHYLALGTILLIVFSKGLVLFMPLVLIIMVLAAIDELTSNSRNTRTSLNKILDYRVVLKIGIILLAIFEIVHWYAAVYILSFDAAYVTTDRIANKFEVRV
;
A
#
# COMPACT_ATOMS: atom_id res chain seq x y z
N MET A 1 7.18 -12.76 15.06
CA MET A 1 6.67 -12.56 13.69
C MET A 1 6.00 -11.21 13.53
N PHE A 2 5.01 -10.86 14.36
CA PHE A 2 4.26 -9.59 14.31
C PHE A 2 5.11 -8.33 14.05
N TYR A 3 6.14 -8.06 14.87
CA TYR A 3 6.97 -6.85 14.70
C TYR A 3 7.73 -6.79 13.36
N VAL A 4 8.14 -7.94 12.83
CA VAL A 4 8.83 -8.03 11.53
C VAL A 4 7.86 -7.68 10.40
N VAL A 5 6.64 -8.22 10.47
CA VAL A 5 5.58 -7.92 9.49
C VAL A 5 5.18 -6.44 9.59
N LEU A 6 4.99 -5.93 10.80
CA LEU A 6 4.67 -4.52 11.06
C LEU A 6 5.71 -3.57 10.46
N PHE A 7 7.00 -3.87 10.67
CA PHE A 7 8.10 -3.13 10.08
C PHE A 7 8.10 -3.24 8.55
N GLY A 8 7.84 -4.43 8.01
CA GLY A 8 7.71 -4.63 6.57
C GLY A 8 6.57 -3.79 5.96
N PHE A 9 5.42 -3.69 6.62
CA PHE A 9 4.34 -2.80 6.19
C PHE A 9 4.78 -1.34 6.16
N ALA A 10 5.44 -0.84 7.22
CA ALA A 10 5.99 0.51 7.23
C ALA A 10 7.01 0.72 6.10
N LEU A 11 7.94 -0.22 5.92
CA LEU A 11 8.97 -0.15 4.89
C LEU A 11 8.36 -0.12 3.49
N SER A 12 7.39 -0.99 3.21
CA SER A 12 6.68 -1.02 1.92
C SER A 12 5.93 0.28 1.66
N GLY A 13 5.26 0.86 2.66
CA GLY A 13 4.58 2.15 2.53
C GLY A 13 5.53 3.30 2.23
N ALA A 14 6.68 3.36 2.93
CA ALA A 14 7.70 4.36 2.68
C ALA A 14 8.34 4.23 1.28
N LEU A 15 8.72 3.01 0.88
CA LEU A 15 9.33 2.75 -0.42
C LEU A 15 8.35 2.98 -1.58
N MET A 16 7.08 2.62 -1.41
CA MET A 16 6.04 2.91 -2.40
C MET A 16 5.92 4.43 -2.58
N LYS A 17 5.79 5.19 -1.49
CA LYS A 17 5.71 6.66 -1.55
C LYS A 17 6.93 7.29 -2.21
N LEU A 18 8.13 6.80 -1.88
CA LEU A 18 9.37 7.25 -2.52
C LEU A 18 9.37 6.97 -4.01
N THR A 19 8.79 5.85 -4.44
CA THR A 19 8.66 5.49 -5.86
C THR A 19 7.70 6.45 -6.56
N ASP A 20 6.52 6.69 -5.97
CA ASP A 20 5.54 7.66 -6.48
C ASP A 20 6.19 9.04 -6.67
N ASP A 21 6.90 9.55 -5.66
CA ASP A 21 7.48 10.90 -5.73
C ASP A 21 8.63 10.99 -6.77
N ILE A 22 9.39 9.92 -7.01
CA ILE A 22 10.43 9.93 -8.06
C ILE A 22 9.80 9.91 -9.46
N GLU A 23 8.70 9.18 -9.66
CA GLU A 23 7.99 9.11 -10.95
C GLU A 23 7.21 10.39 -11.24
N ASP A 24 6.44 10.88 -10.27
CA ASP A 24 5.48 11.97 -10.47
C ASP A 24 6.11 13.35 -10.34
N ARG A 25 7.08 13.51 -9.43
CA ARG A 25 7.57 14.83 -9.04
C ARG A 25 8.94 15.18 -9.58
N GLU A 26 9.54 14.29 -10.36
CA GLU A 26 10.93 14.43 -10.82
C GLU A 26 11.85 14.92 -9.68
N LEU A 27 11.77 14.27 -8.51
CA LEU A 27 12.82 14.43 -7.48
C LEU A 27 14.19 14.36 -8.20
N LEU A 28 15.22 15.04 -7.68
CA LEU A 28 16.58 15.10 -8.26
C LEU A 28 17.31 13.72 -8.31
N LEU A 29 16.56 12.62 -8.31
CA LEU A 29 16.97 11.25 -8.41
C LEU A 29 16.63 10.71 -9.81
N PRO A 30 17.55 9.95 -10.44
CA PRO A 30 17.28 9.35 -11.75
C PRO A 30 16.14 8.33 -11.69
N LYS A 31 15.34 8.23 -12.76
CA LYS A 31 14.25 7.24 -12.91
C LYS A 31 14.63 5.80 -12.61
N LYS A 32 15.91 5.42 -12.81
CA LYS A 32 16.43 4.10 -12.43
C LYS A 32 16.24 3.78 -10.94
N ILE A 33 16.23 4.80 -10.08
CA ILE A 33 15.98 4.63 -8.65
C ILE A 33 14.52 4.30 -8.40
N ALA A 34 13.56 4.88 -9.16
CA ALA A 34 12.15 4.49 -9.07
C ALA A 34 11.94 3.00 -9.39
N TYR A 35 12.65 2.47 -10.40
CA TYR A 35 12.61 1.03 -10.69
C TYR A 35 13.17 0.20 -9.53
N LEU A 36 14.28 0.63 -8.93
CA LEU A 36 14.90 -0.07 -7.81
C LEU A 36 14.01 -0.06 -6.56
N THR A 37 13.42 1.10 -6.23
CA THR A 37 12.49 1.23 -5.11
C THR A 37 11.19 0.48 -5.37
N GLY A 38 10.72 0.48 -6.63
CA GLY A 38 9.62 -0.33 -7.14
C GLY A 38 9.81 -1.82 -6.86
N ILE A 39 10.93 -2.37 -7.33
CA ILE A 39 11.32 -3.77 -7.08
C ILE A 39 11.46 -4.03 -5.58
N ALA A 40 12.07 -3.11 -4.82
CA ALA A 40 12.29 -3.28 -3.39
C ALA A 40 10.99 -3.34 -2.59
N TYR A 41 10.02 -2.44 -2.85
CA TYR A 41 8.73 -2.48 -2.16
C TYR A 41 7.91 -3.68 -2.66
N GLY A 42 7.96 -4.02 -3.94
CA GLY A 42 7.32 -5.21 -4.49
C GLY A 42 7.86 -6.50 -3.85
N ALA A 43 9.17 -6.62 -3.69
CA ALA A 43 9.80 -7.73 -2.99
C ALA A 43 9.36 -7.81 -1.52
N THR A 44 9.33 -6.65 -0.85
CA THR A 44 8.88 -6.56 0.54
C THR A 44 7.43 -7.03 0.68
N ILE A 45 6.52 -6.52 -0.16
CA ILE A 45 5.11 -6.93 -0.17
C ILE A 45 4.97 -8.43 -0.47
N GLY A 46 5.64 -8.92 -1.51
CA GLY A 46 5.58 -10.34 -1.88
C GLY A 46 6.04 -11.27 -0.76
N LEU A 47 7.13 -10.91 -0.07
CA LEU A 47 7.60 -11.67 1.10
C LEU A 47 6.60 -11.60 2.27
N LEU A 48 6.03 -10.43 2.56
CA LEU A 48 5.01 -10.30 3.60
C LEU A 48 3.80 -11.18 3.33
N MET A 49 3.32 -11.22 2.08
CA MET A 49 2.20 -12.08 1.67
C MET A 49 2.49 -13.57 1.87
N VAL A 50 3.74 -14.00 1.67
CA VAL A 50 4.13 -15.40 1.88
C VAL A 50 4.28 -15.75 3.36
N PHE A 51 4.70 -14.80 4.20
CA PHE A 51 5.01 -15.06 5.61
C PHE A 51 3.88 -14.75 6.61
N ASP A 52 2.87 -13.96 6.21
CA ASP A 52 1.75 -13.57 7.07
C ASP A 52 0.42 -13.61 6.31
N GLU A 53 -0.53 -14.36 6.85
CA GLU A 53 -1.85 -14.57 6.22
C GLU A 53 -2.66 -13.26 6.13
N ASN A 54 -2.61 -12.40 7.16
CA ASN A 54 -3.31 -11.12 7.11
C ASN A 54 -2.70 -10.21 6.04
N ALA A 55 -1.37 -10.25 5.89
CA ALA A 55 -0.69 -9.54 4.83
C ALA A 55 -1.09 -10.03 3.44
N ALA A 56 -1.23 -11.35 3.27
CA ALA A 56 -1.70 -11.96 2.04
C ALA A 56 -3.09 -11.43 1.66
N TYR A 57 -4.06 -11.48 2.60
CA TYR A 57 -5.41 -10.97 2.37
C TYR A 57 -5.45 -9.48 2.05
N LEU A 58 -4.74 -8.67 2.85
CA LEU A 58 -4.70 -7.21 2.67
C LEU A 58 -4.12 -6.84 1.32
N PHE A 59 -2.90 -7.28 1.01
CA PHE A 59 -2.25 -6.89 -0.23
C PHE A 59 -2.92 -7.48 -1.46
N SER A 60 -3.42 -8.73 -1.42
CA SER A 60 -4.20 -9.26 -2.54
C SER A 60 -5.43 -8.42 -2.82
N GLY A 61 -6.23 -8.08 -1.81
CA GLY A 61 -7.42 -7.25 -2.00
C GLY A 61 -7.06 -5.85 -2.52
N ILE A 62 -6.09 -5.18 -1.88
CA ILE A 62 -5.66 -3.82 -2.24
C ILE A 62 -5.12 -3.78 -3.67
N ILE A 63 -4.23 -4.71 -4.06
CA ILE A 63 -3.64 -4.75 -5.40
C ILE A 63 -4.72 -4.94 -6.46
N ILE A 64 -5.65 -5.88 -6.26
CA ILE A 64 -6.72 -6.10 -7.23
C ILE A 64 -7.66 -4.87 -7.28
N GLY A 65 -7.96 -4.26 -6.13
CA GLY A 65 -8.75 -3.03 -6.07
C GLY A 65 -8.12 -1.91 -6.91
N CYS A 66 -6.81 -1.69 -6.74
CA CYS A 66 -6.05 -0.71 -7.51
C CYS A 66 -5.96 -1.04 -9.02
N LEU A 67 -5.87 -2.33 -9.39
CA LEU A 67 -5.89 -2.75 -10.78
C LEU A 67 -7.24 -2.47 -11.45
N VAL A 68 -8.35 -2.80 -10.77
CA VAL A 68 -9.71 -2.57 -11.29
C VAL A 68 -9.99 -1.08 -11.51
N THR A 69 -9.39 -0.21 -10.70
CA THR A 69 -9.53 1.24 -10.82
C THR A 69 -8.46 1.90 -11.68
N ASN A 70 -7.59 1.12 -12.35
CA ASN A 70 -6.45 1.62 -13.15
C ASN A 70 -5.54 2.60 -12.40
N LYS A 71 -5.34 2.40 -11.10
CA LYS A 71 -4.43 3.23 -10.29
C LYS A 71 -2.96 2.93 -10.56
N ILE A 72 -2.65 1.73 -11.05
CA ILE A 72 -1.29 1.32 -11.40
C ILE A 72 -1.04 1.74 -12.85
N ASP A 73 -0.41 2.89 -13.02
CA ASP A 73 -0.15 3.50 -14.34
C ASP A 73 1.34 3.71 -14.65
N ALA A 74 2.22 3.70 -13.66
CA ALA A 74 3.68 3.84 -13.85
C ALA A 74 4.44 2.52 -14.02
N GLU A 75 5.51 2.53 -14.82
CA GLU A 75 6.37 1.37 -15.11
C GLU A 75 7.00 0.76 -13.84
N SER A 76 7.45 1.60 -12.91
CA SER A 76 8.00 1.14 -11.62
C SER A 76 6.99 0.35 -10.78
N HIS A 77 5.71 0.72 -10.83
CA HIS A 77 4.64 -0.03 -10.15
C HIS A 77 4.33 -1.36 -10.84
N TYR A 78 4.44 -1.44 -12.18
CA TYR A 78 4.37 -2.71 -12.89
C TYR A 78 5.54 -3.63 -12.55
N LEU A 79 6.75 -3.11 -12.39
CA LEU A 79 7.91 -3.89 -11.92
C LEU A 79 7.69 -4.43 -10.50
N ALA A 80 7.12 -3.61 -9.62
CA ALA A 80 6.76 -4.06 -8.28
C ALA A 80 5.71 -5.18 -8.33
N LEU A 81 4.65 -5.03 -9.13
CA LEU A 81 3.62 -6.05 -9.32
C LEU A 81 4.23 -7.36 -9.85
N GLY A 82 5.10 -7.29 -10.85
CA GLY A 82 5.81 -8.46 -11.37
C GLY A 82 6.67 -9.15 -10.30
N THR A 83 7.33 -8.37 -9.45
CA THR A 83 8.14 -8.89 -8.34
C THR A 83 7.26 -9.57 -7.28
N ILE A 84 6.12 -8.98 -6.92
CA ILE A 84 5.13 -9.57 -6.01
C ILE A 84 4.66 -10.92 -6.57
N LEU A 85 4.23 -10.96 -7.83
CA LEU A 85 3.73 -12.18 -8.48
C LEU A 85 4.80 -13.28 -8.56
N LEU A 86 6.05 -12.93 -8.88
CA LEU A 86 7.15 -13.89 -8.91
C LEU A 86 7.33 -14.58 -7.55
N ILE A 87 7.37 -13.81 -6.47
CA ILE A 87 7.54 -14.34 -5.12
C ILE A 87 6.33 -15.18 -4.70
N VAL A 88 5.13 -14.64 -4.90
CA VAL A 88 3.86 -15.31 -4.55
C VAL A 88 3.70 -16.62 -5.30
N PHE A 89 3.95 -16.68 -6.60
CA PHE A 89 3.84 -17.92 -7.38
C PHE A 89 4.95 -18.93 -7.07
N SER A 90 6.11 -18.49 -6.59
CA SER A 90 7.19 -19.41 -6.20
C SER A 90 6.86 -20.25 -4.94
N LYS A 91 5.95 -19.76 -4.09
CA LYS A 91 5.57 -20.40 -2.82
C LYS A 91 4.11 -20.85 -2.77
N GLY A 92 3.26 -20.24 -3.60
CA GLY A 92 1.81 -20.41 -3.55
C GLY A 92 1.19 -19.61 -2.40
N LEU A 93 -0.08 -19.25 -2.56
CA LEU A 93 -0.91 -18.67 -1.50
C LEU A 93 -2.24 -19.41 -1.44
N VAL A 94 -2.70 -19.69 -0.22
CA VAL A 94 -4.06 -20.16 0.03
C VAL A 94 -4.85 -18.96 0.53
N LEU A 95 -5.87 -18.56 -0.23
CA LEU A 95 -6.65 -17.38 0.05
C LEU A 95 -8.13 -17.73 0.05
N PHE A 96 -8.83 -17.35 1.12
CA PHE A 96 -10.28 -17.27 1.15
C PHE A 96 -10.78 -16.10 0.28
N MET A 97 -11.19 -16.42 -0.97
CA MET A 97 -11.59 -15.45 -1.98
C MET A 97 -12.65 -14.43 -1.52
N PRO A 98 -13.71 -14.79 -0.76
CA PRO A 98 -14.70 -13.81 -0.32
C PRO A 98 -14.11 -12.67 0.50
N LEU A 99 -13.12 -12.96 1.36
CA LEU A 99 -12.44 -11.92 2.14
C LEU A 99 -11.60 -11.01 1.24
N VAL A 100 -10.89 -11.58 0.27
CA VAL A 100 -10.12 -10.81 -0.72
C VAL A 100 -11.04 -9.89 -1.53
N LEU A 101 -12.22 -10.37 -1.94
CA LEU A 101 -13.22 -9.57 -2.65
C LEU A 101 -13.73 -8.39 -1.80
N ILE A 102 -14.00 -8.60 -0.52
CA ILE A 102 -14.42 -7.52 0.39
C ILE A 102 -13.34 -6.44 0.46
N ILE A 103 -12.08 -6.84 0.70
CA ILE A 103 -10.95 -5.90 0.79
C ILE A 103 -10.73 -5.18 -0.55
N MET A 104 -10.86 -5.88 -1.67
CA MET A 104 -10.81 -5.30 -3.01
C MET A 104 -11.85 -4.22 -3.22
N VAL A 105 -13.12 -4.48 -2.87
CA VAL A 105 -14.20 -3.49 -3.00
C VAL A 105 -13.92 -2.26 -2.14
N LEU A 106 -13.47 -2.46 -0.90
CA LEU A 106 -13.10 -1.35 -0.01
C LEU A 106 -11.97 -0.48 -0.61
N ALA A 107 -10.93 -1.13 -1.14
CA ALA A 107 -9.80 -0.44 -1.78
C ALA A 107 -10.23 0.30 -3.06
N ALA A 108 -11.09 -0.31 -3.88
CA ALA A 108 -11.61 0.31 -5.10
C ALA A 108 -12.49 1.53 -4.79
N ILE A 109 -13.34 1.46 -3.76
CA ILE A 109 -14.15 2.62 -3.32
C ILE A 109 -13.26 3.78 -2.90
N ASP A 110 -12.19 3.52 -2.14
CA ASP A 110 -11.26 4.57 -1.73
C ASP A 110 -10.65 5.29 -2.94
N GLU A 111 -10.25 4.54 -3.97
CA GLU A 111 -9.67 5.14 -5.18
C GLU A 111 -10.70 5.95 -5.97
N LEU A 112 -11.93 5.43 -6.14
CA LEU A 112 -13.01 6.15 -6.83
C LEU A 112 -13.44 7.42 -6.07
N THR A 113 -13.37 7.39 -4.73
CA THR A 113 -13.75 8.53 -3.89
C THR A 113 -12.63 9.56 -3.77
N SER A 114 -11.38 9.15 -3.94
CA SER A 114 -10.18 10.01 -3.87
C SER A 114 -10.27 11.20 -4.84
N ASN A 115 -10.69 10.96 -6.09
CA ASN A 115 -10.84 12.01 -7.11
C ASN A 115 -11.92 13.06 -6.78
N SER A 116 -12.91 12.71 -5.93
CA SER A 116 -14.00 13.62 -5.56
C SER A 116 -13.66 14.50 -4.35
N ARG A 117 -12.69 14.11 -3.52
CA ARG A 117 -12.27 14.88 -2.33
C ARG A 117 -11.30 16.01 -2.70
N ASN A 118 -11.81 16.97 -3.48
CA ASN A 118 -11.18 18.27 -3.62
C ASN A 118 -11.57 19.15 -2.41
N THR A 119 -11.14 18.80 -1.20
CA THR A 119 -11.41 19.63 -0.03
C THR A 119 -10.20 19.77 0.87
N ARG A 120 -9.69 21.01 0.81
CA ARG A 120 -8.96 21.77 1.82
C ARG A 120 -9.28 21.31 3.25
N THR A 121 -8.26 21.42 4.10
CA THR A 121 -8.28 21.33 5.57
C THR A 121 -8.57 19.95 6.17
N SER A 122 -7.51 19.25 6.61
CA SER A 122 -7.61 18.47 7.85
C SER A 122 -6.27 18.25 8.52
N LEU A 123 -6.29 18.35 9.85
CA LEU A 123 -5.13 18.32 10.75
C LEU A 123 -4.42 16.96 10.76
N ASN A 124 -5.01 15.89 10.21
CA ASN A 124 -4.47 14.53 10.21
C ASN A 124 -4.57 13.82 8.83
N LYS A 125 -3.75 14.23 7.85
CA LYS A 125 -3.60 13.55 6.54
C LYS A 125 -3.47 12.02 6.59
N ILE A 126 -2.96 11.45 7.69
CA ILE A 126 -2.83 9.99 7.90
C ILE A 126 -4.21 9.31 7.99
N LEU A 127 -5.17 9.99 8.61
CA LEU A 127 -6.54 9.48 8.72
C LEU A 127 -7.31 9.66 7.42
N ASP A 128 -7.03 10.75 6.68
CA ASP A 128 -7.73 11.08 5.43
C ASP A 128 -7.30 10.20 4.24
N TYR A 129 -6.11 9.59 4.30
CA TYR A 129 -5.66 8.63 3.30
C TYR A 129 -6.35 7.28 3.50
N ARG A 130 -6.96 6.76 2.41
CA ARG A 130 -7.63 5.44 2.35
C ARG A 130 -8.58 5.17 3.53
N VAL A 131 -9.49 6.12 3.78
CA VAL A 131 -10.42 6.09 4.91
C VAL A 131 -11.32 4.87 4.87
N VAL A 132 -11.87 4.53 3.69
CA VAL A 132 -12.88 3.47 3.56
C VAL A 132 -12.26 2.10 3.84
N LEU A 133 -11.08 1.83 3.27
CA LEU A 133 -10.30 0.63 3.52
C LEU A 133 -9.94 0.52 5.00
N LYS A 134 -9.41 1.58 5.60
CA LYS A 134 -9.00 1.59 7.02
C LYS A 134 -10.17 1.27 7.95
N ILE A 135 -11.31 1.95 7.77
CA ILE A 135 -12.52 1.68 8.56
C ILE A 135 -13.02 0.26 8.31
N GLY A 136 -13.04 -0.20 7.05
CA GLY A 136 -13.46 -1.55 6.70
C GLY A 136 -12.61 -2.63 7.38
N ILE A 137 -11.28 -2.52 7.35
CA ILE A 137 -10.38 -3.47 8.02
C ILE A 137 -10.58 -3.44 9.54
N ILE A 138 -10.78 -2.27 10.14
CA ILE A 138 -11.06 -2.17 11.59
C ILE A 138 -12.38 -2.87 11.94
N LEU A 139 -13.44 -2.68 11.15
CA LEU A 139 -14.71 -3.37 11.37
C LEU A 139 -14.55 -4.89 11.22
N LEU A 140 -13.86 -5.36 10.18
CA LEU A 140 -13.57 -6.78 10.00
C LEU A 140 -12.79 -7.35 11.20
N ALA A 141 -11.88 -6.58 11.79
CA ALA A 141 -11.14 -6.98 12.98
C ALA A 141 -12.03 -7.03 14.24
N ILE A 142 -12.95 -6.07 14.41
CA ILE A 142 -13.92 -6.05 15.53
C ILE A 142 -14.87 -7.25 15.47
N PHE A 143 -15.29 -7.65 14.28
CA PHE A 143 -16.12 -8.84 14.06
C PHE A 143 -15.32 -10.15 14.02
N GLU A 144 -14.03 -10.12 14.32
CA GLU A 144 -13.13 -11.28 14.34
C GLU A 144 -13.03 -12.02 12.99
N ILE A 145 -13.38 -11.35 11.88
CA ILE A 145 -13.25 -11.89 10.51
C ILE A 145 -11.78 -11.87 10.06
N VAL A 146 -11.01 -10.87 10.53
CA VAL A 146 -9.55 -10.80 10.38
C VAL A 146 -8.91 -10.59 11.74
N HIS A 147 -7.64 -10.98 11.89
CA HIS A 147 -6.94 -10.72 13.14
C HIS A 147 -6.69 -9.22 13.32
N TRP A 148 -6.72 -8.71 14.55
CA TRP A 148 -6.51 -7.28 14.84
C TRP A 148 -5.15 -6.73 14.35
N TYR A 149 -4.19 -7.62 14.09
CA TYR A 149 -2.92 -7.27 13.44
C TYR A 149 -3.12 -6.59 12.08
N ALA A 150 -4.13 -7.00 11.31
CA ALA A 150 -4.44 -6.41 10.00
C ALA A 150 -4.68 -4.90 10.09
N ALA A 151 -5.41 -4.46 11.13
CA ALA A 151 -5.66 -3.04 11.38
C ALA A 151 -4.38 -2.28 11.73
N VAL A 152 -3.48 -2.87 12.52
CA VAL A 152 -2.22 -2.22 12.87
C VAL A 152 -1.25 -2.18 11.69
N TYR A 153 -1.22 -3.24 10.88
CA TYR A 153 -0.41 -3.31 9.66
C TYR A 153 -0.80 -2.21 8.66
N ILE A 154 -2.10 -2.04 8.36
CA ILE A 154 -2.53 -1.00 7.42
C ILE A 154 -2.26 0.42 7.96
N LEU A 155 -2.44 0.64 9.27
CA LEU A 155 -2.11 1.91 9.90
C LEU A 155 -0.60 2.23 9.82
N SER A 156 0.25 1.21 10.00
CA SER A 156 1.70 1.33 9.89
C SER A 156 2.14 1.71 8.48
N PHE A 157 1.57 1.05 7.47
CA PHE A 157 1.80 1.36 6.05
C PHE A 157 1.42 2.81 5.73
N ASP A 158 0.20 3.22 6.08
CA ASP A 158 -0.30 4.58 5.80
C ASP A 158 0.51 5.65 6.54
N ALA A 159 0.87 5.39 7.80
CA ALA A 159 1.70 6.30 8.59
C ALA A 159 3.08 6.50 7.93
N ALA A 160 3.72 5.42 7.47
CA ALA A 160 5.00 5.50 6.78
C ALA A 160 4.89 6.18 5.42
N TYR A 161 3.84 5.87 4.65
CA TYR A 161 3.55 6.52 3.36
C TYR A 161 3.38 8.04 3.52
N VAL A 162 2.49 8.48 4.43
CA VAL A 162 2.23 9.92 4.64
C VAL A 162 3.43 10.63 5.29
N THR A 163 4.19 9.96 6.17
CA THR A 163 5.40 10.55 6.75
C THR A 163 6.46 10.76 5.67
N THR A 164 6.62 9.80 4.76
CA THR A 164 7.56 9.92 3.64
C THR A 164 7.17 11.09 2.72
N ASP A 165 5.88 11.23 2.39
CA ASP A 165 5.36 12.38 1.63
C ASP A 165 5.70 13.71 2.32
N ARG A 166 5.47 13.83 3.64
CA ARG A 166 5.79 15.05 4.40
C ARG A 166 7.28 15.37 4.42
N ILE A 167 8.12 14.34 4.51
CA ILE A 167 9.58 14.49 4.48
C ILE A 167 10.01 14.97 3.09
N ALA A 168 9.55 14.32 2.01
CA ALA A 168 9.86 14.71 0.63
C ALA A 168 9.46 16.17 0.35
N ASN A 169 8.22 16.55 0.70
CA ASN A 169 7.74 17.93 0.57
C ASN A 169 8.57 18.97 1.34
N LYS A 170 9.27 18.57 2.42
CA LYS A 170 10.14 19.47 3.19
C LYS A 170 11.50 19.69 2.51
N PHE A 171 11.95 18.72 1.72
CA PHE A 171 13.23 18.75 1.00
C PHE A 171 13.12 19.24 -0.44
N GLU A 172 11.91 19.34 -1.00
CA GLU A 172 11.60 20.21 -2.15
C GLU A 172 11.80 21.68 -1.74
N VAL A 173 13.07 22.11 -1.68
CA VAL A 173 13.42 23.53 -1.70
C VAL A 173 12.87 24.07 -2.99
N ARG A 174 11.92 25.01 -2.89
CA ARG A 174 11.46 25.87 -3.98
C ARG A 174 12.66 26.35 -4.79
N VAL A 175 12.88 25.76 -5.96
CA VAL A 175 13.70 26.36 -7.02
C VAL A 175 12.78 27.20 -7.87
#